data_AF-A0A8V5HDC3-F1
#
_entry.id   AF-A0A8V5HDC3-F1
#
_cell.length_a   1.000
_cell.length_b   1.000
_cell.length_c   1.000
_cell.angle_alpha   90.00
_cell.angle_beta   90.00
_cell.angle_gamma   90.00
#
_symmetry.space_group_name_H-M   'P 1'
#
loop_
_entity.id
_entity.type
_entity.pdbx_description
1 polymer ?
#
loop_
_entity_poly.entity_id
_entity_poly.type
_entity_poly.pdbx_seq_one_letter_code
_entity_poly.pdbx_strand_id
1 'polypeptide(L)' 'MVAQNVAIIGASASGLCALKCCLDEGLVPTCFETSGVSGSSR' A
#
# COMPACT_ATOMS: atom_id res chain seq x y z
N MET A 1 18.85 -4.79 -11.82
CA MET A 1 17.86 -5.39 -10.91
C MET A 1 16.49 -4.87 -11.31
N VAL A 2 15.51 -5.74 -11.55
CA VAL A 2 14.13 -5.33 -11.84
C VAL A 2 13.46 -5.09 -10.49
N ALA A 3 12.97 -3.87 -10.24
CA ALA A 3 12.17 -3.59 -9.07
C ALA A 3 10.79 -4.24 -9.27
N GLN A 4 10.38 -5.11 -8.36
CA GLN A 4 9.08 -5.77 -8.47
C GLN A 4 7.99 -4.79 -8.01
N ASN A 5 7.04 -4.50 -8.89
CA ASN A 5 5.89 -3.65 -8.58
C ASN A 5 4.86 -4.45 -7.79
N VAL A 6 4.51 -3.96 -6.59
CA VAL A 6 3.53 -4.60 -5.70
C VAL A 6 2.27 -3.74 -5.65
N ALA A 7 1.11 -4.29 -6.00
CA ALA A 7 -0.16 -3.58 -5.86
C ALA A 7 -0.82 -3.94 -4.52
N ILE A 8 -1.12 -2.93 -3.69
CA ILE A 8 -1.87 -3.08 -2.43
C ILE A 8 -3.30 -2.63 -2.67
N ILE A 9 -4.27 -3.51 -2.44
CA ILE A 9 -5.70 -3.20 -2.61
C ILE A 9 -6.35 -3.01 -1.24
N GLY A 10 -6.79 -1.79 -0.93
CA GLY A 10 -7.41 -1.41 0.34
C GLY A 10 -6.42 -0.90 1.41
N ALA A 11 -6.81 0.14 2.14
CA ALA A 11 -5.97 0.84 3.13
C ALA A 11 -6.21 0.40 4.59
N SER A 12 -6.54 -0.88 4.81
CA SER A 12 -6.64 -1.44 6.17
C SER A 12 -5.28 -1.50 6.86
N ALA A 13 -5.24 -1.67 8.18
CA ALA A 13 -4.00 -1.81 8.95
C ALA A 13 -3.06 -2.92 8.40
N SER A 14 -3.65 -4.00 7.87
CA SER A 14 -2.90 -5.07 7.18
C SER A 14 -2.24 -4.61 5.87
N GLY A 15 -2.93 -3.77 5.08
CA GLY A 15 -2.40 -3.21 3.83
C GLY A 15 -1.27 -2.21 4.07
N LEU A 16 -1.37 -1.40 5.13
CA LEU A 16 -0.30 -0.48 5.54
C LEU A 16 0.94 -1.23 6.07
N CYS A 17 0.75 -2.33 6.79
CA CYS A 17 1.86 -3.19 7.22
C CYS A 17 2.59 -3.80 6.01
N ALA A 18 1.84 -4.34 5.04
CA ALA A 18 2.39 -4.88 3.81
C ALA A 18 3.17 -3.82 3.00
N LEU A 19 2.65 -2.59 2.91
CA LEU A 19 3.36 -1.46 2.28
C LEU A 19 4.70 -1.18 2.97
N LYS A 20 4.73 -1.12 4.31
CA LYS A 20 5.97 -0.86 5.05
C LYS A 20 7.00 -1.95 4.83
N CYS A 21 6.61 -3.22 4.85
CA CYS A 21 7.50 -4.34 4.54
C CYS A 21 8.03 -4.27 3.11
N CYS A 22 7.19 -3.93 2.13
CA CYS A 22 7.61 -3.79 0.74
C CYS A 22 8.68 -2.71 0.57
N LEU A 23 8.54 -1.57 1.26
CA LEU A 23 9.53 -0.49 1.21
C LEU A 23 10.85 -0.88 1.87
N ASP A 24 10.81 -1.64 2.98
CA ASP A 24 12.01 -2.12 3.68
C ASP A 24 12.83 -3.08 2.81
N GLU A 25 12.14 -3.94 2.05
CA GLU A 25 12.73 -4.88 1.09
C GLU A 25 13.15 -4.23 -0.24
N GLY A 26 12.97 -2.91 -0.40
CA GLY A 26 13.33 -2.18 -1.63
C GLY A 26 12.39 -2.42 -2.82
N LEU A 27 11.18 -2.89 -2.56
CA LEU A 27 10.12 -3.06 -3.57
C LEU A 27 9.43 -1.72 -3.86
N VAL A 28 8.70 -1.64 -4.98
CA VAL A 28 7.95 -0.44 -5.37
C VAL A 28 6.45 -0.71 -5.21
N PRO A 29 5.87 -0.39 -4.04
CA PRO A 29 4.44 -0.57 -3.81
C PRO A 29 3.59 0.54 -4.44
N THR A 30 2.44 0.18 -4.98
CA THR A 30 1.38 1.09 -5.45
C THR A 30 0.08 0.74 -4.73
N CYS A 31 -0.52 1.70 -4.04
CA CYS A 31 -1.78 1.51 -3.35
C CYS A 31 -2.98 1.85 -4.25
N PHE A 32 -3.99 0.99 -4.22
CA PHE A 32 -5.30 1.23 -4.81
C PHE A 32 -6.33 1.07 -3.69
N GLU A 33 -6.98 2.14 -3.29
CA GLU A 33 -8.16 2.06 -2.44
C GLU A 33 -9.43 2.18 -3.29
N THR A 34 -10.51 1.55 -2.85
CA THR A 34 -11.83 1.94 -3.36
C THR A 34 -12.11 3.36 -2.89
N SER A 35 -12.38 4.27 -3.81
CA SER A 35 -12.76 5.66 -3.53
C SER A 35 -14.16 5.73 -2.89
N GLY A 36 -14.39 5.00 -1.81
CA GLY A 36 -15.51 5.19 -0.91
C GLY A 36 -15.04 6.05 0.25
N VAL A 37 -15.30 7.35 0.17
CA VAL A 37 -15.07 8.38 1.19
C VAL A 37 -13.60 8.70 1.54
N SER A 38 -13.09 9.80 0.99
CA SER A 38 -11.98 10.54 1.59
C SER A 38 -12.46 11.07 2.95
N GLY A 39 -11.94 10.51 4.04
CA GLY A 39 -12.46 10.79 5.37
C GLY A 39 -11.60 10.30 6.54
N SER A 40 -10.27 10.35 6.43
CA SER A 40 -9.41 10.36 7.62
C SER A 40 -9.33 11.77 8.20
N SER A 41 -10.40 12.16 8.89
CA SER A 41 -10.33 13.11 10.01
C SER A 41 -11.22 12.57 11.13
N ARG A 42 -10.74 11.49 11.74
CA ARG A 42 -10.88 11.18 13.16
C ARG A 42 -9.92 10.05 13.52
#